data_AF-A0A0V0GJT4-F1
#
_entry.id   AF-A0A0V0GJT4-F1
#
_cell.length_a   1.000
_cell.length_b   1.000
_cell.length_c   1.000
_cell.angle_alpha   90.00
_cell.angle_beta   90.00
_cell.angle_gamma   90.00
#
_symmetry.space_group_name_H-M   'P 1'
#
loop_
_entity.id
_entity.type
_entity.pdbx_description
1 polymer ?
#
loop_
_entity_poly.entity_id
_entity_poly.type
_entity_poly.pdbx_seq_one_letter_code
_entity_poly.pdbx_strand_id
1 'polypeptide(L)'
;MTHEPNWLLDWYFDQVTGKNISYLIRDHLNGRCRLRIAGDVHHYMRHKFVESKSDKQVYVQHLLVNGCGGAFLHPTHVFKNFNNLYGTTYECKNPYPTFEDS
;
A
#
# COMPACT_ATOMS: atom_id res chain seq x y z
N MET A 1 -2.00 15.61 -6.14
CA MET A 1 -1.70 14.16 -6.28
C MET A 1 -0.29 13.99 -5.76
N THR A 2 -0.08 13.28 -4.64
CA THR A 2 1.27 13.05 -4.10
C THR A 2 1.83 11.76 -4.68
N HIS A 3 3.14 11.68 -4.83
CA HIS A 3 3.85 10.50 -5.32
C HIS A 3 4.11 9.47 -4.22
N GLU A 4 3.75 9.82 -2.98
CA GLU A 4 4.04 9.09 -1.76
C GLU A 4 3.00 7.97 -1.50
N PRO A 5 3.41 6.84 -0.90
CA PRO A 5 2.52 5.76 -0.52
C PRO A 5 1.78 6.13 0.77
N ASN A 6 0.97 7.20 0.72
CA ASN A 6 0.07 7.63 1.81
C ASN A 6 -0.65 6.47 2.51
N TRP A 7 -1.09 5.39 1.85
CA TRP A 7 -1.71 4.26 2.58
C TRP A 7 -0.77 3.59 3.59
N LEU A 8 0.53 3.61 3.31
CA LEU A 8 1.58 3.02 4.14
C LEU A 8 2.13 4.04 5.14
N LEU A 9 2.38 5.28 4.70
CA LEU A 9 2.89 6.35 5.56
C LEU A 9 1.84 6.82 6.58
N ASP A 10 0.58 6.97 6.17
CA ASP A 10 -0.53 7.31 7.06
C ASP A 10 -0.68 6.23 8.15
N TRP A 11 -0.52 4.95 7.80
CA TRP A 11 -0.52 3.85 8.77
C TRP A 11 0.68 3.92 9.73
N TYR A 12 1.88 4.19 9.21
CA TYR A 12 3.10 4.21 10.01
C TYR A 12 3.14 5.40 10.99
N PHE A 13 2.70 6.57 10.54
CA PHE A 13 2.74 7.82 11.33
C PHE A 13 1.44 8.13 12.07
N ASP A 14 0.41 7.27 11.98
CA ASP A 14 -0.94 7.52 12.50
C ASP A 14 -1.54 8.86 12.01
N GLN A 15 -1.51 9.06 10.69
CA GLN A 15 -1.99 10.28 10.04
C GLN A 15 -3.08 9.97 9.00
N VAL A 16 -3.72 11.02 8.47
CA VAL A 16 -4.72 10.88 7.39
C VAL A 16 -4.51 12.01 6.36
N THR A 17 -3.62 11.76 5.40
CA THR A 17 -3.27 12.72 4.34
C THR A 17 -4.01 12.43 3.03
N GLY A 18 -4.35 11.17 2.77
CA GLY A 18 -4.93 10.67 1.52
C GLY A 18 -6.42 10.90 1.27
N LYS A 19 -7.06 11.96 1.79
CA LYS A 19 -8.54 12.11 1.78
C LYS A 19 -9.15 12.11 0.38
N ASN A 20 -8.63 12.93 -0.53
CA ASN A 20 -9.17 13.06 -1.90
C ASN A 20 -8.99 11.77 -2.72
N ILE A 21 -7.85 11.10 -2.57
CA ILE A 21 -7.59 9.84 -3.27
C ILE A 21 -8.40 8.69 -2.67
N SER A 22 -8.64 8.69 -1.36
CA SER A 22 -9.56 7.76 -0.70
C SER A 22 -10.99 7.93 -1.21
N TYR A 23 -11.46 9.18 -1.33
CA TYR A 23 -12.76 9.49 -1.91
C TYR A 23 -12.86 9.04 -3.37
N LEU A 24 -11.87 9.35 -4.21
CA LEU A 24 -11.81 8.88 -5.58
C LEU A 24 -11.87 7.35 -5.68
N ILE A 25 -11.09 6.62 -4.87
CA ILE A 25 -11.03 5.16 -4.91
C ILE A 25 -12.33 4.52 -4.45
N ARG A 26 -12.88 4.98 -3.32
CA ARG A 26 -14.04 4.32 -2.70
C ARG A 26 -15.35 4.75 -3.33
N ASP A 27 -15.54 6.05 -3.56
CA ASP A 27 -16.83 6.62 -3.92
C ASP A 27 -17.02 6.68 -5.45
N HIS A 28 -15.95 6.92 -6.22
CA HIS A 28 -16.05 7.04 -7.68
C HIS A 28 -15.57 5.79 -8.45
N LEU A 29 -14.37 5.28 -8.12
CA LEU A 29 -13.88 4.05 -8.74
C LEU A 29 -14.65 2.84 -8.22
N ASN A 30 -14.98 2.82 -6.93
CA ASN A 30 -15.94 1.91 -6.32
C ASN A 30 -15.70 0.43 -6.71
N GLY A 31 -14.55 -0.12 -6.30
CA GLY A 31 -14.16 -1.50 -6.57
C GLY A 31 -13.52 -1.74 -7.95
N ARG A 32 -13.38 -0.70 -8.78
CA ARG A 32 -12.71 -0.80 -10.09
C ARG A 32 -11.20 -0.54 -10.03
N CYS A 33 -10.65 -0.08 -8.91
CA CYS A 33 -9.20 0.11 -8.77
C CYS A 33 -8.52 -1.25 -8.57
N ARG A 34 -7.77 -1.71 -9.59
CA ARG A 34 -7.04 -2.98 -9.51
C ARG A 34 -5.65 -2.82 -8.90
N LEU A 35 -5.00 -1.70 -9.18
CA LEU A 35 -3.64 -1.41 -8.73
C LEU A 35 -3.55 0.04 -8.28
N ARG A 36 -2.94 0.23 -7.12
CA ARG A 36 -2.48 1.53 -6.63
C ARG A 36 -0.97 1.46 -6.45
N ILE A 37 -0.27 2.37 -7.12
CA ILE A 37 1.20 2.43 -7.11
C ILE A 37 1.66 3.80 -6.63
N ALA A 38 2.76 3.83 -5.89
CA ALA A 38 3.46 5.03 -5.46
C ALA A 38 4.98 4.77 -5.43
N GLY A 39 5.74 5.85 -5.50
CA GLY A 39 7.20 5.85 -5.35
C GLY A 39 7.57 6.39 -3.97
N ASP A 40 8.48 7.37 -3.95
CA ASP A 40 8.95 8.11 -2.76
C ASP A 40 9.77 7.28 -1.76
N VAL A 41 9.17 6.25 -1.16
CA VAL A 41 9.89 5.38 -0.24
C VAL A 41 10.79 4.45 -1.04
N HIS A 42 12.11 4.57 -0.83
CA HIS A 42 13.15 3.88 -1.60
C HIS A 42 13.24 2.38 -1.29
N HIS A 43 12.18 1.64 -1.54
CA HIS A 43 12.16 0.19 -1.54
C HIS A 43 11.13 -0.29 -2.57
N TYR A 44 11.06 -1.60 -2.73
CA TYR A 44 9.94 -2.24 -3.39
C TYR A 44 9.10 -3.00 -2.37
N MET A 45 7.78 -2.86 -2.44
CA MET A 45 6.86 -3.61 -1.59
C MET A 45 5.55 -3.86 -2.31
N ARG A 46 5.17 -5.13 -2.47
CA ARG A 46 3.90 -5.53 -3.09
C ARG A 46 3.00 -6.21 -2.07
N HIS A 47 1.82 -5.63 -1.89
CA HIS A 47 0.74 -6.25 -1.14
C HIS A 47 -0.37 -6.71 -2.08
N LYS A 48 -0.91 -7.90 -1.83
CA LYS A 48 -2.13 -8.41 -2.48
C LYS A 48 -3.23 -8.49 -1.43
N PHE A 49 -4.45 -8.12 -1.80
CA PHE A 49 -5.62 -8.36 -0.94
C PHE A 49 -5.76 -9.85 -0.62
N VAL A 50 -6.22 -10.16 0.59
CA VAL A 50 -6.53 -11.53 1.00
C VAL A 50 -7.96 -11.85 0.57
N GLU A 51 -8.11 -12.88 -0.25
CA GLU A 51 -9.42 -13.37 -0.68
C GLU A 51 -10.16 -13.96 0.53
N SER A 52 -11.22 -13.29 0.97
CA SER A 52 -12.09 -13.76 2.05
C SER A 52 -13.39 -14.31 1.46
N LYS A 53 -14.00 -15.31 2.12
CA LYS A 53 -15.33 -15.83 1.73
C LYS A 53 -16.48 -14.82 1.94
N SER A 54 -16.19 -13.64 2.47
CA SER A 54 -17.21 -12.60 2.66
C SER A 54 -17.39 -11.79 1.38
N ASP A 55 -18.63 -11.40 1.08
CA ASP A 55 -18.98 -10.53 -0.05
C ASP A 55 -18.53 -9.06 0.15
N LYS A 56 -17.51 -8.82 0.98
CA LYS A 56 -17.00 -7.48 1.22
C LYS A 56 -16.34 -6.95 -0.05
N GLN A 57 -16.79 -5.78 -0.48
CA GLN A 57 -16.24 -5.09 -1.62
C GLN A 57 -14.77 -4.74 -1.38
N VAL A 58 -13.90 -5.18 -2.30
CA VAL A 58 -12.48 -4.85 -2.31
C VAL A 58 -12.28 -3.60 -3.16
N TYR A 59 -11.82 -2.52 -2.53
CA TYR A 59 -11.61 -1.24 -3.23
C TYR A 59 -10.33 -1.22 -4.07
N VAL A 60 -9.26 -1.89 -3.61
CA VAL A 60 -7.96 -1.98 -4.30
C VAL A 60 -7.44 -3.40 -4.20
N GLN A 61 -7.00 -4.01 -5.31
CA GLN A 61 -6.52 -5.40 -5.29
C GLN A 61 -5.02 -5.51 -4.99
N HIS A 62 -4.24 -4.55 -5.50
CA HIS A 62 -2.79 -4.50 -5.32
C HIS A 62 -2.34 -3.12 -4.84
N LEU A 63 -1.51 -3.11 -3.80
CA LEU A 63 -0.79 -1.93 -3.33
C LEU A 63 0.69 -2.14 -3.61
N LEU A 64 1.32 -1.20 -4.30
CA LEU A 64 2.70 -1.32 -4.72
C LEU A 64 3.48 -0.05 -4.39
N VAL A 65 4.53 -0.20 -3.59
CA VAL A 65 5.57 0.81 -3.44
C VAL A 65 6.71 0.41 -4.37
N ASN A 66 7.16 1.34 -5.22
CA ASN A 66 8.29 1.14 -6.11
C ASN A 66 9.13 2.43 -6.20
N GLY A 67 9.91 2.70 -5.16
CA GLY A 67 10.82 3.84 -5.08
C GLY A 67 12.27 3.51 -5.46
N CYS A 68 12.53 2.38 -6.12
CA CYS A 68 13.88 1.88 -6.45
C CYS A 68 14.55 2.61 -7.63
N GLY A 69 14.43 3.94 -7.72
CA GLY A 69 14.95 4.75 -8.83
C GLY A 69 16.47 4.97 -8.85
N GLY A 70 17.20 4.52 -7.83
CA GLY A 70 18.67 4.64 -7.73
C GLY A 70 19.20 5.33 -6.48
N ALA A 71 18.33 5.79 -5.58
CA ALA A 71 18.72 6.28 -4.26
C ALA A 71 18.95 5.13 -3.26
N PHE A 72 19.53 5.44 -2.09
CA PHE A 72 19.75 4.47 -1.02
C PHE A 72 18.44 3.85 -0.55
N LEU A 73 18.47 2.52 -0.35
CA LEU A 73 17.28 1.77 0.03
C LEU A 73 16.86 2.07 1.47
N HIS A 74 15.55 2.25 1.68
CA HIS A 74 14.94 2.32 3.00
C HIS A 74 14.56 0.92 3.50
N PRO A 75 14.57 0.68 4.83
CA PRO A 75 14.25 -0.63 5.37
C PRO A 75 12.78 -1.01 5.12
N THR A 76 12.51 -2.29 4.95
CA THR A 76 11.14 -2.82 4.77
C THR A 76 10.56 -3.39 6.07
N HIS A 77 11.40 -3.82 7.04
CA HIS A 77 10.92 -4.41 8.30
C HIS A 77 10.03 -3.46 9.12
N VAL A 78 10.26 -2.15 9.05
CA VAL A 78 9.43 -1.14 9.75
C VAL A 78 7.97 -1.14 9.28
N PHE A 79 7.70 -1.66 8.08
CA PHE A 79 6.38 -1.76 7.48
C PHE A 79 5.77 -3.16 7.53
N LYS A 80 6.47 -4.15 8.13
CA LYS A 80 6.07 -5.57 8.11
C LYS A 80 4.67 -5.84 8.66
N ASN A 81 4.18 -4.98 9.56
CA ASN A 81 2.88 -5.14 10.22
C ASN A 81 1.73 -4.45 9.48
N PHE A 82 2.00 -3.75 8.37
CA PHE A 82 0.93 -3.19 7.55
C PHE A 82 0.11 -4.32 6.90
N ASN A 83 -1.19 -4.36 7.21
CA ASN A 83 -2.06 -5.42 6.70
C ASN A 83 -3.51 -4.99 6.43
N ASN A 84 -3.86 -3.72 6.61
CA ASN A 84 -5.24 -3.27 6.43
C ASN A 84 -5.33 -1.93 5.70
N LEU A 85 -6.24 -1.84 4.74
CA LEU A 85 -6.63 -0.57 4.12
C LEU A 85 -8.12 -0.62 3.77
N TYR A 86 -8.87 0.40 4.17
CA TYR A 86 -10.32 0.51 3.94
C TYR A 86 -11.10 -0.74 4.41
N GLY A 87 -10.66 -1.37 5.50
CA GLY A 87 -11.27 -2.60 6.03
C GLY A 87 -10.96 -3.87 5.23
N THR A 88 -10.13 -3.78 4.17
CA THR A 88 -9.61 -4.94 3.42
C THR A 88 -8.28 -5.38 4.01
N THR A 89 -8.12 -6.68 4.23
CA THR A 89 -6.85 -7.27 4.69
C THR A 89 -5.92 -7.53 3.50
N TYR A 90 -4.63 -7.28 3.70
CA TYR A 90 -3.59 -7.47 2.71
C TYR A 90 -2.46 -8.34 3.26
N GLU A 91 -1.82 -9.05 2.34
CA GLU A 91 -0.61 -9.83 2.59
C GLU A 91 0.54 -9.23 1.77
N CYS A 92 1.69 -8.98 2.42
CA CYS A 92 2.91 -8.61 1.72
C CYS A 92 3.46 -9.83 0.97
N LYS A 93 3.41 -9.80 -0.36
CA LYS A 93 3.88 -10.87 -1.23
C LYS A 93 5.37 -10.78 -1.55
N ASN A 94 5.88 -9.55 -1.70
CA ASN A 94 7.26 -9.32 -2.11
C ASN A 94 7.78 -7.99 -1.54
N PRO A 95 8.70 -8.01 -0.57
CA PRO A 95 9.51 -6.87 -0.17
C PRO A 95 10.91 -6.93 -0.79
N TYR A 96 11.50 -5.78 -1.13
CA TYR A 96 12.93 -5.63 -1.44
C TYR A 96 13.46 -4.28 -0.91
N PRO A 97 14.47 -4.27 -0.02
CA PRO A 97 15.14 -5.43 0.59
C PRO A 97 14.18 -6.38 1.32
N THR A 98 14.60 -7.63 1.53
CA THR A 98 13.79 -8.56 2.35
C THR A 98 13.69 -8.02 3.78
N PHE A 99 12.78 -8.55 4.59
CA PHE A 99 12.64 -8.08 5.97
C PHE A 99 13.89 -8.37 6.81
N GLU A 100 14.59 -9.45 6.49
CA GLU A 100 15.81 -9.90 7.16
C GLU A 100 17.04 -9.10 6.70
N ASP A 101 17.04 -8.66 5.45
CA ASP A 101 18.12 -7.86 4.85
C ASP A 101 17.96 -6.33 5.08
N SER A 102 16.92 -5.92 5.80
CA SER A 102 16.53 -4.53 6.02
C SER A 102 16.75 -4.03 7.43
#